data_AF-A0A2V9LNX8-F1
#
_entry.id   AF-A0A2V9LNX8-F1
#
_cell.length_a   1.000
_cell.length_b   1.000
_cell.length_c   1.000
_cell.angle_alpha   90.00
_cell.angle_beta   90.00
_cell.angle_gamma   90.00
#
_symmetry.space_group_name_H-M   'P 1'
#
loop_
_entity.id
_entity.type
_entity.pdbx_description
1 polymer ?
#
loop_
_entity_poly.entity_id
_entity_poly.type
_entity_poly.pdbx_seq_one_letter_code
_entity_poly.pdbx_strand_id
1 'polypeptide(L)'
;MRKVTAVAFVLSGCLFCLLAAGSRTWSGDQGAWNPKAAAAYLDGRQTWWMAWPNAARDHETFCVSCHTALPYALARPALRAALGERDPSPNEVKLLDNVVKRVTLWKDVAPFYPDQLRGLPKTSESRATEAILNAVILANRDAQAGRLTGDTRAALTNVWALQMRTGELSGGWAWLDFHYEPWESADAKPFGAALAALAIGMAPGYASSPDVQDDLKLLRGYFERVYGRQHTFNRLMILWASTKVTGLLTSEQRQSVIDSAVAA
;
A
#
# COMPACT_ATOMS: atom_id res chain seq x y z
N MET A 1 -16.28 -55.84 -56.70
CA MET A 1 -15.26 -56.24 -55.70
C MET A 1 -14.36 -55.04 -55.39
N ARG A 2 -14.34 -54.57 -54.12
CA ARG A 2 -13.25 -53.90 -53.33
C ARG A 2 -12.26 -52.95 -54.07
N LYS A 3 -11.96 -51.69 -53.70
CA LYS A 3 -11.75 -50.94 -52.42
C LYS A 3 -11.87 -49.43 -52.73
N VAL A 4 -12.58 -48.54 -52.01
CA VAL A 4 -12.33 -47.88 -50.71
C VAL A 4 -11.16 -46.85 -50.69
N THR A 5 -11.54 -45.55 -50.73
CA THR A 5 -11.01 -44.29 -50.11
C THR A 5 -9.55 -43.82 -50.19
N ALA A 6 -9.35 -42.54 -50.53
CA ALA A 6 -8.97 -41.41 -49.63
C ALA A 6 -8.50 -40.20 -50.47
N VAL A 7 -9.28 -39.12 -50.61
CA VAL A 7 -9.26 -37.84 -49.84
C VAL A 7 -7.99 -36.99 -49.99
N ALA A 8 -8.18 -35.88 -50.71
CA ALA A 8 -7.69 -34.51 -50.52
C ALA A 8 -6.28 -34.26 -49.97
N PHE A 9 -5.42 -33.63 -50.79
CA PHE A 9 -4.39 -32.73 -50.28
C PHE A 9 -4.08 -31.64 -51.31
N VAL A 10 -3.61 -30.49 -50.81
CA VAL A 10 -3.12 -29.30 -51.54
C VAL A 10 -4.14 -28.17 -51.73
N LEU A 11 -4.61 -27.64 -50.60
CA LEU A 11 -4.84 -26.19 -50.40
C LEU A 11 -4.56 -25.89 -48.91
N SER A 12 -3.31 -26.14 -48.50
CA SER A 12 -2.81 -25.83 -47.15
C SER A 12 -1.54 -24.97 -47.26
N GLY A 13 -1.67 -23.85 -47.96
CA GLY A 13 -0.57 -22.90 -48.19
C GLY A 13 -0.71 -21.55 -47.48
N CYS A 14 -1.90 -21.20 -46.97
CA CYS A 14 -2.16 -19.84 -46.46
C CYS A 14 -2.83 -19.78 -45.07
N LEU A 15 -2.82 -20.87 -44.29
CA LEU A 15 -3.43 -20.90 -42.94
C LEU A 15 -2.46 -21.22 -41.80
N PHE A 16 -1.15 -21.00 -41.99
CA PHE A 16 -0.14 -21.18 -40.93
C PHE A 16 0.61 -19.91 -40.51
N CYS A 17 0.29 -18.74 -41.09
CA CYS A 17 0.92 -17.47 -40.69
C CYS A 17 0.11 -16.64 -39.68
N LEU A 18 -1.02 -17.15 -39.16
CA LEU A 18 -1.88 -16.40 -38.22
C LEU A 18 -2.06 -17.03 -36.83
N LEU A 19 -1.30 -18.09 -36.50
CA LEU A 19 -1.34 -18.73 -35.18
C LEU A 19 -0.04 -18.59 -34.36
N ALA A 20 0.95 -17.83 -34.85
CA ALA A 20 2.18 -17.52 -34.12
C ALA A 20 2.14 -16.13 -33.42
N ALA A 21 0.95 -15.57 -33.20
CA ALA A 21 0.75 -14.40 -32.32
C ALA A 21 0.48 -14.81 -30.85
N GLY A 22 0.64 -16.10 -30.52
CA GLY A 22 0.60 -16.62 -29.16
C GLY A 22 2.00 -16.62 -28.54
N SER A 23 2.10 -16.06 -27.34
CA SER A 23 3.32 -15.92 -26.52
C SER A 23 4.41 -15.05 -27.14
N ARG A 24 4.31 -13.73 -26.91
CA ARG A 24 5.54 -12.99 -26.55
C ARG A 24 6.06 -13.65 -25.28
N THR A 25 6.89 -14.68 -25.43
CA THR A 25 7.84 -15.04 -24.39
C THR A 25 8.60 -13.75 -24.12
N TRP A 26 8.45 -13.19 -22.92
CA TRP A 26 9.29 -12.11 -22.46
C TRP A 26 10.73 -12.63 -22.59
N SER A 27 11.40 -12.22 -23.66
CA SER A 27 12.81 -12.52 -23.85
C SER A 27 13.52 -11.79 -22.73
N GLY A 28 13.86 -12.53 -21.68
CA GLY A 28 14.52 -12.05 -20.48
C GLY A 28 15.96 -11.65 -20.75
N ASP A 29 16.17 -10.69 -21.66
CA ASP A 29 17.48 -10.11 -21.93
C ASP A 29 17.39 -8.65 -22.42
N GLN A 30 16.74 -7.82 -21.62
CA GLN A 30 16.92 -6.36 -21.60
C GLN A 30 17.40 -6.00 -20.19
N GLY A 31 18.64 -6.41 -19.87
CA GLY A 31 19.28 -6.23 -18.56
C GLY A 31 18.62 -7.08 -17.47
N ALA A 32 19.29 -8.16 -17.02
CA ALA A 32 18.82 -8.95 -15.90
C ALA A 32 18.53 -8.06 -14.66
N TRP A 33 17.39 -8.28 -14.00
CA TRP A 33 17.01 -7.55 -12.79
C TRP A 33 18.13 -7.63 -11.74
N ASN A 34 18.58 -6.48 -11.23
CA ASN A 34 19.67 -6.39 -10.27
C ASN A 34 19.13 -5.97 -8.89
N PRO A 35 18.95 -6.92 -7.94
CA PRO A 35 18.41 -6.61 -6.62
C PRO A 35 19.32 -5.69 -5.81
N LYS A 36 20.64 -5.74 -6.01
CA LYS A 36 21.59 -4.85 -5.34
C LYS A 36 21.44 -3.41 -5.82
N ALA A 37 21.30 -3.22 -7.14
CA ALA A 37 21.05 -1.89 -7.71
C ALA A 37 19.70 -1.32 -7.27
N ALA A 38 18.66 -2.16 -7.20
CA ALA A 38 17.36 -1.77 -6.66
C ALA A 38 17.46 -1.34 -5.18
N ALA A 39 18.19 -2.08 -4.34
CA ALA A 39 18.40 -1.74 -2.94
C ALA A 39 19.16 -0.41 -2.81
N ALA A 40 20.26 -0.25 -3.55
CA ALA A 40 21.04 0.98 -3.56
C ALA A 40 20.22 2.20 -4.02
N TYR A 41 19.35 2.04 -5.03
CA TYR A 41 18.45 3.11 -5.46
C TYR A 41 17.46 3.49 -4.35
N LEU A 42 16.79 2.52 -3.74
CA LEU A 42 15.85 2.73 -2.64
C LEU A 42 16.53 3.41 -1.45
N ASP A 43 17.70 2.89 -1.04
CA ASP A 43 18.52 3.45 0.03
C ASP A 43 18.92 4.89 -0.28
N GLY A 44 19.38 5.19 -1.50
CA GLY A 44 19.75 6.55 -1.91
C GLY A 44 18.58 7.53 -1.90
N ARG A 45 17.39 7.11 -2.38
CA ARG A 45 16.17 7.95 -2.34
C ARG A 45 15.71 8.23 -0.91
N GLN A 46 15.78 7.23 -0.03
CA GLN A 46 15.44 7.40 1.38
C GLN A 46 16.45 8.30 2.10
N THR A 47 17.75 8.12 1.87
CA THR A 47 18.79 9.02 2.41
C THR A 47 18.57 10.47 1.97
N TRP A 48 18.31 10.70 0.68
CA TRP A 48 18.01 12.03 0.17
C TRP A 48 16.77 12.63 0.85
N TRP A 49 15.70 11.85 0.99
CA TRP A 49 14.46 12.32 1.62
C TRP A 49 14.68 12.72 3.08
N MET A 50 15.36 11.88 3.87
CA MET A 50 15.63 12.16 5.29
C MET A 50 16.50 13.41 5.49
N ALA A 51 17.37 13.75 4.53
CA ALA A 51 18.22 14.92 4.58
C ALA A 51 17.59 16.18 3.97
N TRP A 52 16.45 16.06 3.29
CA TRP A 52 15.82 17.19 2.61
C TRP A 52 15.19 18.15 3.63
N PRO A 53 15.55 19.45 3.67
CA PRO A 53 15.07 20.37 4.70
C PRO A 53 13.54 20.48 4.78
N ASN A 54 12.83 20.34 3.65
CA ASN A 54 11.36 20.39 3.65
C ASN A 54 10.71 19.13 4.26
N ALA A 55 11.45 18.04 4.39
CA ALA A 55 11.00 16.84 5.11
C ALA A 55 11.21 16.99 6.62
N ALA A 56 12.08 17.88 7.10
CA ALA A 56 12.33 18.07 8.52
C ALA A 56 11.04 18.44 9.27
N ARG A 57 10.88 17.85 10.45
CA ARG A 57 9.80 18.11 11.38
C ARG A 57 10.39 18.38 12.75
N ASP A 58 9.53 18.83 13.65
CA ASP A 58 9.86 19.09 15.04
C ASP A 58 10.45 17.85 15.74
N HIS A 59 11.07 18.05 16.89
CA HIS A 59 11.69 16.97 17.67
C HIS A 59 12.75 16.17 16.87
N GLU A 60 13.44 16.81 15.92
CA GLU A 60 14.47 16.17 15.08
C GLU A 60 13.94 14.95 14.32
N THR A 61 12.69 15.03 13.90
CA THR A 61 12.04 14.00 13.08
C THR A 61 11.87 14.49 11.65
N PHE A 62 11.32 13.63 10.78
CA PHE A 62 10.97 13.99 9.42
C PHE A 62 9.63 13.38 9.00
N CYS A 63 8.99 14.04 8.04
CA CYS A 63 7.77 13.57 7.39
C CYS A 63 8.02 12.27 6.65
N VAL A 64 7.16 11.27 6.86
CA VAL A 64 7.14 10.06 6.04
C VAL A 64 6.46 10.41 4.71
N SER A 65 7.22 10.42 3.62
CA SER A 65 6.65 10.58 2.27
C SER A 65 5.76 9.40 1.90
N CYS A 66 4.53 9.68 1.46
CA CYS A 66 3.62 8.71 0.85
C CYS A 66 4.23 8.02 -0.39
N HIS A 67 5.12 8.71 -1.13
CA HIS A 67 5.60 8.27 -2.45
C HIS A 67 7.07 7.83 -2.47
N THR A 68 7.84 8.15 -1.44
CA THR A 68 9.27 7.76 -1.33
C THR A 68 9.49 6.85 -0.13
N ALA A 69 9.14 7.32 1.08
CA ALA A 69 9.46 6.63 2.32
C ALA A 69 8.54 5.44 2.58
N LEU A 70 7.24 5.54 2.27
CA LEU A 70 6.32 4.40 2.39
C LEU A 70 6.68 3.25 1.42
N PRO A 71 6.89 3.48 0.11
CA PRO A 71 7.36 2.42 -0.78
C PRO A 71 8.70 1.83 -0.34
N TYR A 72 9.63 2.66 0.14
CA TYR A 72 10.89 2.18 0.71
C TYR A 72 10.66 1.23 1.90
N ALA A 73 9.82 1.63 2.87
CA ALA A 73 9.54 0.85 4.08
C ALA A 73 8.87 -0.50 3.79
N LEU A 74 8.13 -0.61 2.68
CA LEU A 74 7.48 -1.84 2.24
C LEU A 74 8.42 -2.72 1.41
N ALA A 75 9.16 -2.12 0.47
CA ALA A 75 9.97 -2.85 -0.50
C ALA A 75 11.35 -3.27 0.04
N ARG A 76 12.01 -2.41 0.83
CA ARG A 76 13.39 -2.67 1.28
C ARG A 76 13.51 -3.91 2.18
N PRO A 77 12.57 -4.21 3.11
CA PRO A 77 12.59 -5.47 3.85
C PRO A 77 12.42 -6.71 2.98
N ALA A 78 11.55 -6.67 1.97
CA ALA A 78 11.36 -7.78 1.04
C ALA A 78 12.62 -8.01 0.19
N LEU A 79 13.27 -6.93 -0.23
CA LEU A 79 14.52 -6.98 -0.98
C LEU A 79 15.70 -7.46 -0.12
N ARG A 80 15.73 -7.08 1.16
CA ARG A 80 16.69 -7.61 2.14
C ARG A 80 16.63 -9.14 2.19
N ALA A 81 15.43 -9.70 2.31
CA ALA A 81 15.24 -11.15 2.32
C ALA A 81 15.74 -11.79 1.01
N ALA A 82 15.45 -11.19 -0.14
CA ALA A 82 15.94 -11.67 -1.44
C ALA A 82 17.47 -11.58 -1.60
N LEU A 83 18.11 -10.62 -0.92
CA LEU A 83 19.57 -10.42 -0.92
C LEU A 83 20.29 -11.24 0.16
N GLY A 84 19.56 -11.90 1.08
CA GLY A 84 20.14 -12.67 2.18
C GLY A 84 20.81 -11.81 3.27
N GLU A 85 20.46 -10.53 3.37
CA GLU A 85 20.97 -9.67 4.43
C GLU A 85 20.18 -9.92 5.73
N ARG A 86 20.89 -10.06 6.85
CA ARG A 86 20.28 -10.47 8.13
C ARG A 86 19.62 -9.30 8.85
N ASP A 87 20.30 -8.16 8.84
CA ASP A 87 19.92 -6.98 9.61
C ASP A 87 19.32 -5.90 8.70
N PRO A 88 18.40 -5.06 9.20
CA PRO A 88 17.92 -3.90 8.47
C PRO A 88 19.07 -2.97 8.06
N SER A 89 18.95 -2.33 6.90
CA SER A 89 19.92 -1.32 6.48
C SER A 89 19.93 -0.13 7.47
N PRO A 90 21.03 0.64 7.55
CA PRO A 90 21.06 1.85 8.39
C PRO A 90 19.92 2.84 8.07
N ASN A 91 19.45 2.87 6.83
CA ASN A 91 18.33 3.71 6.40
C ASN A 91 16.98 3.15 6.88
N GLU A 92 16.81 1.82 6.90
CA GLU A 92 15.62 1.19 7.50
C GLU A 92 15.55 1.50 9.00
N VAL A 93 16.67 1.37 9.72
CA VAL A 93 16.75 1.69 11.16
C VAL A 93 16.38 3.14 11.41
N LYS A 94 16.97 4.10 10.69
CA LYS A 94 16.65 5.53 10.84
C LYS A 94 15.18 5.85 10.57
N LEU A 95 14.57 5.22 9.55
CA LEU A 95 13.15 5.40 9.27
C LEU A 95 12.28 4.85 10.39
N LEU A 96 12.59 3.66 10.90
CA LEU A 96 11.87 3.06 12.02
C LEU A 96 12.01 3.91 13.28
N ASP A 97 13.21 4.35 13.63
CA ASP A 97 13.44 5.21 14.81
C ASP A 97 12.67 6.53 14.71
N ASN A 98 12.63 7.14 13.52
CA ASN A 98 11.84 8.33 13.26
C ASN A 98 10.34 8.09 13.51
N VAL A 99 9.79 7.00 12.97
CA VAL A 99 8.38 6.64 13.12
C VAL A 99 8.05 6.33 14.58
N VAL A 100 8.88 5.53 15.25
CA VAL A 100 8.71 5.19 16.67
C VAL A 100 8.74 6.45 17.52
N LYS A 101 9.72 7.35 17.32
CA LYS A 101 9.81 8.63 18.05
C LYS A 101 8.54 9.45 17.91
N ARG A 102 7.98 9.57 16.69
CA ARG A 102 6.75 10.33 16.45
C ARG A 102 5.50 9.67 17.02
N VAL A 103 5.43 8.33 17.02
CA VAL A 103 4.34 7.59 17.68
C VAL A 103 4.41 7.76 19.19
N THR A 104 5.60 7.68 19.78
CA THR A 104 5.81 7.88 21.23
C THR A 104 5.46 9.30 21.66
N LEU A 105 5.86 10.30 20.87
CA LEU A 105 5.62 11.72 21.14
C LEU A 105 4.31 12.22 20.52
N TRP A 106 3.34 11.36 20.21
CA TRP A 106 2.19 11.68 19.36
C TRP A 106 1.42 12.96 19.76
N LYS A 107 1.28 13.19 21.07
CA LYS A 107 0.60 14.36 21.66
C LYS A 107 1.45 15.63 21.61
N ASP A 108 2.75 15.49 21.52
CA ASP A 108 3.74 16.57 21.65
C ASP A 108 4.33 16.98 20.29
N VAL A 109 4.28 16.10 19.28
CA VAL A 109 4.72 16.45 17.93
C VAL A 109 3.67 17.28 17.20
N ALA A 110 4.07 18.22 16.36
CA ALA A 110 3.17 18.93 15.44
C ALA A 110 2.72 18.01 14.28
N PRO A 111 1.54 18.22 13.67
CA PRO A 111 1.19 17.53 12.41
C PRO A 111 2.23 17.83 11.33
N PHE A 112 2.44 16.91 10.39
CA PHE A 112 3.34 17.17 9.25
C PHE A 112 2.99 18.44 8.47
N TYR A 113 1.70 18.80 8.38
CA TYR A 113 1.19 19.95 7.66
C TYR A 113 0.09 20.65 8.49
N PRO A 114 0.41 21.69 9.26
CA PRO A 114 -0.57 22.42 10.07
C PRO A 114 -1.39 23.41 9.23
N ASP A 115 -2.64 23.64 9.61
CA ASP A 115 -3.56 24.58 8.94
C ASP A 115 -2.98 25.99 8.84
N GLN A 116 -2.24 26.43 9.86
CA GLN A 116 -1.64 27.77 9.91
C GLN A 116 -0.68 28.02 8.74
N LEU A 117 -0.10 26.96 8.17
CA LEU A 117 0.85 27.06 7.06
C LEU A 117 0.25 26.61 5.72
N ARG A 118 -0.84 25.84 5.73
CA ARG A 118 -1.35 25.14 4.54
C ARG A 118 -2.84 25.36 4.25
N GLY A 119 -3.54 26.09 5.11
CA GLY A 119 -4.99 26.30 5.04
C GLY A 119 -5.79 25.14 5.65
N LEU A 120 -7.06 25.41 5.93
CA LEU A 120 -7.99 24.37 6.35
C LEU A 120 -8.29 23.42 5.17
N PRO A 121 -8.48 22.11 5.39
CA PRO A 121 -8.47 21.38 6.66
C PRO A 121 -7.17 20.55 6.88
N LYS A 122 -6.00 21.08 6.52
CA LYS A 122 -4.76 20.31 6.39
C LYS A 122 -4.27 19.67 7.70
N THR A 123 -4.54 20.23 8.88
CA THR A 123 -4.16 19.58 10.14
C THR A 123 -4.81 18.21 10.31
N SER A 124 -6.12 18.09 10.03
CA SER A 124 -6.84 16.83 10.22
C SER A 124 -6.44 15.78 9.19
N GLU A 125 -6.30 16.19 7.93
CA GLU A 125 -5.75 15.36 6.86
C GLU A 125 -4.34 14.87 7.16
N SER A 126 -3.48 15.78 7.63
CA SER A 126 -2.10 15.48 7.98
C SER A 126 -2.00 14.49 9.13
N ARG A 127 -2.81 14.67 10.19
CA ARG A 127 -2.80 13.76 11.35
C ARG A 127 -3.27 12.36 10.99
N ALA A 128 -4.36 12.25 10.23
CA ALA A 128 -4.87 10.97 9.81
C ALA A 128 -3.87 10.23 8.90
N THR A 129 -3.29 10.95 7.92
CA THR A 129 -2.28 10.39 7.02
C THR A 129 -1.05 9.93 7.80
N GLU A 130 -0.49 10.77 8.67
CA GLU A 130 0.66 10.42 9.49
C GLU A 130 0.40 9.17 10.37
N ALA A 131 -0.76 9.09 11.03
CA ALA A 131 -1.12 7.95 11.85
C ALA A 131 -1.15 6.65 11.03
N ILE A 132 -1.77 6.69 9.84
CA ILE A 132 -1.88 5.53 8.95
C ILE A 132 -0.51 5.10 8.44
N LEU A 133 0.33 6.05 7.97
CA LEU A 133 1.66 5.73 7.47
C LEU A 133 2.55 5.12 8.56
N ASN A 134 2.54 5.70 9.76
CA ASN A 134 3.27 5.17 10.91
C ASN A 134 2.82 3.74 11.23
N ALA A 135 1.51 3.48 11.25
CA ALA A 135 0.96 2.15 11.52
C ALA A 135 1.36 1.13 10.44
N VAL A 136 1.28 1.46 9.15
CA VAL A 136 1.68 0.54 8.07
C VAL A 136 3.16 0.18 8.17
N ILE A 137 4.03 1.16 8.44
CA ILE A 137 5.48 0.94 8.54
C ILE A 137 5.81 -0.01 9.70
N LEU A 138 5.24 0.25 10.88
CA LEU A 138 5.51 -0.57 12.07
C LEU A 138 4.84 -1.96 11.96
N ALA A 139 3.63 -2.04 11.42
CA ALA A 139 2.96 -3.32 11.16
C ALA A 139 3.75 -4.17 10.14
N ASN A 140 4.36 -3.56 9.12
CA ASN A 140 5.24 -4.29 8.20
C ASN A 140 6.47 -4.85 8.90
N ARG A 141 7.15 -4.05 9.73
CA ARG A 141 8.28 -4.53 10.55
C ARG A 141 7.87 -5.72 11.42
N ASP A 142 6.74 -5.61 12.12
CA ASP A 142 6.25 -6.63 13.04
C ASP A 142 5.80 -7.91 12.32
N ALA A 143 5.22 -7.78 11.13
CA ALA A 143 4.87 -8.92 10.29
C ALA A 143 6.11 -9.73 9.89
N GLN A 144 7.22 -9.07 9.54
CA GLN A 144 8.49 -9.74 9.23
C GLN A 144 9.09 -10.43 10.46
N ALA A 145 8.91 -9.85 11.65
CA ALA A 145 9.37 -10.42 12.91
C ALA A 145 8.40 -11.47 13.50
N GLY A 146 7.21 -11.63 12.93
CA GLY A 146 6.16 -12.52 13.44
C GLY A 146 5.60 -12.12 14.81
N ARG A 147 5.81 -10.88 15.27
CA ARG A 147 5.45 -10.45 16.62
C ARG A 147 4.97 -9.00 16.64
N LEU A 148 3.78 -8.79 17.22
CA LEU A 148 3.25 -7.47 17.50
C LEU A 148 4.02 -6.82 18.67
N THR A 149 4.35 -5.54 18.50
CA THR A 149 5.11 -4.72 19.43
C THR A 149 4.25 -3.59 20.02
N GLY A 150 4.72 -2.97 21.11
CA GLY A 150 3.98 -1.93 21.83
C GLY A 150 3.83 -0.62 21.04
N ASP A 151 4.87 -0.21 20.30
CA ASP A 151 4.85 0.95 19.41
C ASP A 151 3.90 0.74 18.22
N THR A 152 3.84 -0.46 17.63
CA THR A 152 2.82 -0.78 16.61
C THR A 152 1.40 -0.70 17.18
N ARG A 153 1.18 -1.24 18.38
CA ARG A 153 -0.13 -1.13 19.05
C ARG A 153 -0.49 0.33 19.32
N ALA A 154 0.44 1.16 19.78
CA ALA A 154 0.23 2.59 19.98
C ALA A 154 -0.07 3.32 18.66
N ALA A 155 0.63 3.00 17.57
CA ALA A 155 0.36 3.57 16.25
C ALA A 155 -1.06 3.21 15.76
N LEU A 156 -1.48 1.95 15.95
CA LEU A 156 -2.83 1.51 15.60
C LEU A 156 -3.91 2.18 16.48
N THR A 157 -3.62 2.43 17.76
CA THR A 157 -4.49 3.25 18.63
C THR A 157 -4.66 4.66 18.06
N ASN A 158 -3.58 5.30 17.59
CA ASN A 158 -3.65 6.63 16.97
C ASN A 158 -4.49 6.61 15.68
N VAL A 159 -4.41 5.55 14.87
CA VAL A 159 -5.27 5.36 13.69
C VAL A 159 -6.73 5.27 14.10
N TRP A 160 -7.09 4.40 15.04
CA TRP A 160 -8.49 4.22 15.45
C TRP A 160 -9.10 5.45 16.10
N ALA A 161 -8.30 6.22 16.86
CA ALA A 161 -8.74 7.48 17.45
C ALA A 161 -9.17 8.53 16.40
N LEU A 162 -8.70 8.40 15.16
CA LEU A 162 -9.02 9.31 14.05
C LEU A 162 -10.06 8.75 13.08
N GLN A 163 -10.60 7.55 13.32
CA GLN A 163 -11.65 6.99 12.46
C GLN A 163 -12.91 7.84 12.56
N MET A 164 -13.42 8.28 11.41
CA MET A 164 -14.67 9.03 11.35
C MET A 164 -15.82 8.11 11.75
N ARG A 165 -16.66 8.55 12.69
CA ARG A 165 -17.80 7.73 13.18
C ARG A 165 -19.10 8.03 12.45
N THR A 166 -19.22 9.22 11.84
CA THR A 166 -20.45 9.71 11.20
C THR A 166 -20.14 10.35 9.84
N GLY A 167 -21.19 10.72 9.11
CA GLY A 167 -21.09 11.36 7.80
C GLY A 167 -20.63 10.43 6.68
N GLU A 168 -20.33 11.00 5.51
CA GLU A 168 -19.94 10.24 4.32
C GLU A 168 -18.67 9.41 4.53
N LEU A 169 -17.75 9.93 5.36
CA LEU A 169 -16.50 9.26 5.72
C LEU A 169 -16.63 8.27 6.87
N SER A 170 -17.82 8.00 7.43
CA SER A 170 -17.98 7.03 8.53
C SER A 170 -17.29 5.69 8.23
N GLY A 171 -16.38 5.26 9.10
CA GLY A 171 -15.55 4.06 8.94
C GLY A 171 -14.21 4.29 8.24
N GLY A 172 -14.02 5.42 7.58
CA GLY A 172 -12.76 5.86 6.97
C GLY A 172 -12.04 6.97 7.76
N TRP A 173 -11.13 7.65 7.09
CA TRP A 173 -10.29 8.71 7.66
C TRP A 173 -10.19 9.91 6.71
N ALA A 174 -9.83 11.07 7.26
CA ALA A 174 -9.28 12.15 6.45
C ALA A 174 -7.97 11.67 5.78
N TRP A 175 -7.61 12.31 4.68
CA TRP A 175 -6.39 11.99 3.93
C TRP A 175 -5.86 13.25 3.27
N LEU A 176 -4.53 13.38 3.15
CA LEU A 176 -3.90 14.53 2.52
C LEU A 176 -4.35 14.70 1.07
N ASP A 177 -4.74 15.93 0.75
CA ASP A 177 -5.04 16.37 -0.61
C ASP A 177 -4.13 17.56 -0.98
N PHE A 178 -3.15 17.29 -1.84
CA PHE A 178 -2.28 18.33 -2.44
C PHE A 178 -2.53 18.46 -3.94
N HIS A 179 -3.64 17.91 -4.44
CA HIS A 179 -3.93 17.77 -5.87
C HIS A 179 -2.84 17.00 -6.64
N TYR A 180 -2.21 16.03 -5.98
CA TYR A 180 -1.22 15.12 -6.56
C TYR A 180 -1.82 13.74 -6.75
N GLU A 181 -2.63 13.62 -7.80
CA GLU A 181 -3.26 12.37 -8.19
C GLU A 181 -2.22 11.28 -8.51
N PRO A 182 -2.52 10.01 -8.20
CA PRO A 182 -3.73 9.52 -7.50
C PRO A 182 -3.65 9.52 -5.97
N TRP A 183 -2.51 9.86 -5.38
CA TRP A 183 -2.21 9.56 -3.97
C TRP A 183 -2.63 10.64 -2.98
N GLU A 184 -2.64 11.90 -3.39
CA GLU A 184 -2.99 13.05 -2.54
C GLU A 184 -4.00 13.93 -3.29
N SER A 185 -5.17 13.36 -3.58
CA SER A 185 -6.27 14.01 -4.29
C SER A 185 -7.58 13.93 -3.52
N ALA A 186 -8.61 14.63 -4.00
CA ALA A 186 -9.94 14.60 -3.41
C ALA A 186 -10.50 13.17 -3.28
N ASP A 187 -10.17 12.31 -4.23
CA ASP A 187 -10.58 10.90 -4.31
C ASP A 187 -9.62 9.91 -3.62
N ALA A 188 -8.56 10.37 -2.96
CA ALA A 188 -7.56 9.49 -2.35
C ALA A 188 -7.94 8.92 -0.96
N LYS A 189 -9.09 9.30 -0.39
CA LYS A 189 -9.49 8.83 0.95
C LYS A 189 -9.66 7.30 1.04
N PRO A 190 -10.23 6.60 0.03
CA PRO A 190 -10.26 5.14 -0.02
C PRO A 190 -8.87 4.50 -0.12
N PHE A 191 -7.89 5.17 -0.75
CA PHE A 191 -6.49 4.74 -0.73
C PHE A 191 -5.91 4.78 0.69
N GLY A 192 -6.11 5.88 1.42
CA GLY A 192 -5.72 5.99 2.83
C GLY A 192 -6.38 4.94 3.72
N ALA A 193 -7.69 4.72 3.56
CA ALA A 193 -8.41 3.68 4.29
C ALA A 193 -7.89 2.27 3.97
N ALA A 194 -7.51 2.00 2.72
CA ALA A 194 -6.94 0.71 2.32
C ALA A 194 -5.57 0.48 2.98
N LEU A 195 -4.73 1.53 3.08
CA LEU A 195 -3.47 1.46 3.85
C LEU A 195 -3.72 1.21 5.35
N ALA A 196 -4.73 1.86 5.94
CA ALA A 196 -5.10 1.59 7.34
C ALA A 196 -5.51 0.12 7.53
N ALA A 197 -6.38 -0.40 6.65
CA ALA A 197 -6.78 -1.81 6.65
C ALA A 197 -5.59 -2.76 6.49
N LEU A 198 -4.65 -2.41 5.63
CA LEU A 198 -3.42 -3.16 5.42
C LEU A 198 -2.59 -3.22 6.71
N ALA A 199 -2.37 -2.10 7.41
CA ALA A 199 -1.67 -2.07 8.70
C ALA A 199 -2.35 -2.99 9.73
N ILE A 200 -3.67 -2.87 9.86
CA ILE A 200 -4.47 -3.65 10.82
C ILE A 200 -4.34 -5.16 10.56
N GLY A 201 -4.43 -5.58 9.30
CA GLY A 201 -4.35 -6.99 8.94
C GLY A 201 -2.93 -7.56 8.86
N MET A 202 -1.91 -6.71 8.67
CA MET A 202 -0.50 -7.13 8.73
C MET A 202 0.01 -7.33 10.15
N ALA A 203 -0.49 -6.53 11.10
CA ALA A 203 -0.10 -6.59 12.50
C ALA A 203 -0.45 -7.98 13.11
N PRO A 204 0.55 -8.78 13.57
CA PRO A 204 0.33 -10.16 13.99
C PRO A 204 -0.77 -10.30 15.06
N GLY A 205 -1.83 -11.03 14.73
CA GLY A 205 -2.97 -11.31 15.62
C GLY A 205 -3.88 -10.12 15.94
N TYR A 206 -3.58 -8.91 15.45
CA TYR A 206 -4.28 -7.70 15.87
C TYR A 206 -5.72 -7.62 15.35
N ALA A 207 -5.93 -7.90 14.05
CA ALA A 207 -7.25 -7.83 13.42
C ALA A 207 -8.28 -8.83 13.97
N SER A 208 -7.82 -9.87 14.67
CA SER A 208 -8.69 -10.87 15.33
C SER A 208 -9.08 -10.47 16.77
N SER A 209 -8.53 -9.37 17.29
CA SER A 209 -8.85 -8.89 18.64
C SER A 209 -10.33 -8.49 18.72
N PRO A 210 -11.07 -8.88 19.77
CA PRO A 210 -12.47 -8.46 19.98
C PRO A 210 -12.62 -6.94 19.98
N ASP A 211 -11.68 -6.23 20.60
CA ASP A 211 -11.72 -4.77 20.81
C ASP A 211 -11.78 -3.94 19.51
N VAL A 212 -11.40 -4.51 18.36
CA VAL A 212 -11.37 -3.78 17.08
C VAL A 212 -12.50 -4.17 16.13
N GLN A 213 -13.38 -5.11 16.52
CA GLN A 213 -14.37 -5.67 15.59
C GLN A 213 -15.45 -4.66 15.18
N ASP A 214 -15.89 -3.81 16.09
CA ASP A 214 -16.88 -2.75 15.79
C ASP A 214 -16.29 -1.70 14.83
N ASP A 215 -15.05 -1.29 15.07
CA ASP A 215 -14.34 -0.34 14.21
C ASP A 215 -14.05 -0.92 12.82
N LEU A 216 -13.70 -2.21 12.75
CA LEU A 216 -13.57 -2.96 11.51
C LEU A 216 -14.90 -3.12 10.77
N LYS A 217 -16.02 -3.29 11.48
CA LYS A 217 -17.35 -3.33 10.87
C LYS A 217 -17.67 -2.00 10.19
N LEU A 218 -17.35 -0.87 10.82
CA LEU A 218 -17.50 0.45 10.20
C LEU A 218 -16.62 0.59 8.96
N LEU A 219 -15.36 0.13 9.02
CA LEU A 219 -14.44 0.14 7.88
C LEU A 219 -14.94 -0.70 6.70
N ARG A 220 -15.47 -1.89 6.95
CA ARG A 220 -16.10 -2.73 5.90
C ARG A 220 -17.28 -2.00 5.27
N GLY A 221 -18.16 -1.42 6.09
CA GLY A 221 -19.29 -0.62 5.61
C GLY A 221 -18.84 0.62 4.82
N TYR A 222 -17.71 1.24 5.17
CA TYR A 222 -17.13 2.33 4.39
C TYR A 222 -16.77 1.87 2.97
N PHE A 223 -16.02 0.78 2.83
CA PHE A 223 -15.65 0.26 1.52
C PHE A 223 -16.85 -0.16 0.69
N GLU A 224 -17.84 -0.83 1.29
CA GLU A 224 -19.08 -1.19 0.62
C GLU A 224 -19.77 0.02 -0.03
N ARG A 225 -19.86 1.15 0.70
CA ARG A 225 -20.50 2.37 0.19
C ARG A 225 -19.69 3.08 -0.89
N VAL A 226 -18.36 3.05 -0.81
CA VAL A 226 -17.52 3.83 -1.75
C VAL A 226 -17.11 3.03 -2.99
N TYR A 227 -17.04 1.70 -2.92
CA TYR A 227 -16.42 0.82 -3.91
C TYR A 227 -16.91 1.04 -5.35
N GLY A 228 -18.24 1.13 -5.54
CA GLY A 228 -18.86 1.26 -6.87
C GLY A 228 -18.40 2.52 -7.62
N ARG A 229 -18.02 3.58 -6.90
CA ARG A 229 -17.59 4.87 -7.46
C ARG A 229 -16.08 5.02 -7.61
N GLN A 230 -15.29 4.02 -7.21
CA GLN A 230 -13.83 4.11 -7.21
C GLN A 230 -13.23 3.84 -8.58
N HIS A 231 -12.19 4.61 -8.93
CA HIS A 231 -11.31 4.31 -10.04
C HIS A 231 -10.41 3.09 -9.76
N THR A 232 -9.81 2.54 -10.82
CA THR A 232 -9.05 1.27 -10.76
C THR A 232 -7.93 1.29 -9.72
N PHE A 233 -7.18 2.40 -9.59
CA PHE A 233 -6.14 2.51 -8.56
C PHE A 233 -6.67 2.27 -7.14
N ASN A 234 -7.74 2.94 -6.72
CA ASN A 234 -8.32 2.73 -5.39
C ASN A 234 -8.85 1.31 -5.22
N ARG A 235 -9.49 0.75 -6.27
CA ARG A 235 -9.96 -0.65 -6.24
C ARG A 235 -8.82 -1.65 -6.07
N LEU A 236 -7.68 -1.43 -6.72
CA LEU A 236 -6.48 -2.25 -6.56
C LEU A 236 -5.91 -2.17 -5.14
N MET A 237 -5.93 -0.99 -4.54
CA MET A 237 -5.47 -0.80 -3.16
C MET A 237 -6.39 -1.51 -2.15
N ILE A 238 -7.71 -1.44 -2.36
CA ILE A 238 -8.68 -2.19 -1.55
C ILE A 238 -8.51 -3.71 -1.76
N LEU A 239 -8.26 -4.15 -3.00
CA LEU A 239 -7.98 -5.55 -3.32
C LEU A 239 -6.75 -6.03 -2.55
N TRP A 240 -5.66 -5.26 -2.53
CA TRP A 240 -4.47 -5.60 -1.76
C TRP A 240 -4.78 -5.69 -0.26
N ALA A 241 -5.48 -4.71 0.31
CA ALA A 241 -5.89 -4.74 1.71
C ALA A 241 -6.80 -5.95 2.05
N SER A 242 -7.65 -6.38 1.10
CA SER A 242 -8.55 -7.52 1.28
C SER A 242 -7.81 -8.86 1.45
N THR A 243 -6.53 -8.92 1.06
CA THR A 243 -5.67 -10.09 1.34
C THR A 243 -5.28 -10.22 2.81
N LYS A 244 -5.46 -9.15 3.60
CA LYS A 244 -5.08 -9.09 5.02
C LYS A 244 -6.27 -8.96 5.95
N VAL A 245 -7.36 -8.34 5.50
CA VAL A 245 -8.60 -8.20 6.27
C VAL A 245 -9.76 -8.80 5.48
N THR A 246 -10.45 -9.77 6.06
CA THR A 246 -11.60 -10.42 5.43
C THR A 246 -12.82 -9.49 5.39
N GLY A 247 -13.64 -9.64 4.35
CA GLY A 247 -14.90 -8.91 4.20
C GLY A 247 -14.77 -7.45 3.73
N LEU A 248 -13.60 -7.02 3.24
CA LEU A 248 -13.47 -5.71 2.57
C LEU A 248 -14.06 -5.72 1.15
N LEU A 249 -13.99 -6.86 0.46
CA LEU A 249 -14.53 -7.09 -0.88
C LEU A 249 -15.18 -8.46 -0.96
N THR A 250 -16.24 -8.58 -1.76
CA THR A 250 -16.81 -9.88 -2.15
C THR A 250 -15.88 -10.61 -3.12
N SER A 251 -16.13 -11.92 -3.34
CA SER A 251 -15.34 -12.71 -4.29
C SER A 251 -15.47 -12.18 -5.72
N GLU A 252 -16.67 -11.75 -6.11
CA GLU A 252 -16.98 -11.19 -7.42
C GLU A 252 -16.28 -9.85 -7.62
N GLN A 253 -16.28 -8.99 -6.58
CA GLN A 253 -15.54 -7.73 -6.60
C GLN A 253 -14.04 -7.97 -6.76
N ARG A 254 -13.46 -8.91 -5.99
CA ARG A 254 -12.04 -9.25 -6.11
C ARG A 254 -11.69 -9.68 -7.53
N GLN A 255 -12.46 -10.59 -8.11
CA GLN A 255 -12.23 -11.07 -9.47
C GLN A 255 -12.36 -9.94 -10.50
N SER A 256 -13.40 -9.12 -10.40
CA SER A 256 -13.63 -7.99 -11.31
C SER A 256 -12.46 -6.98 -11.32
N VAL A 257 -11.85 -6.69 -10.15
CA VAL A 257 -10.67 -5.82 -10.08
C VAL A 257 -9.46 -6.46 -10.74
N ILE A 258 -9.23 -7.76 -10.51
CA ILE A 258 -8.12 -8.50 -11.13
C ILE A 258 -8.25 -8.48 -12.66
N ASP A 259 -9.42 -8.83 -13.18
CA ASP A 259 -9.69 -8.87 -14.62
C ASP A 259 -9.48 -7.49 -15.26
N SER A 260 -9.97 -6.44 -14.60
CA SER A 260 -9.79 -5.05 -15.08
C SER A 260 -8.34 -4.60 -15.10
N ALA A 261 -7.50 -5.12 -14.20
CA ALA A 261 -6.10 -4.71 -14.07
C ALA A 261 -5.18 -5.37 -15.09
N VAL A 262 -5.52 -6.58 -15.55
CA VAL A 262 -4.73 -7.34 -16.54
C VAL A 262 -5.24 -7.19 -17.97
N ALA A 263 -6.45 -6.64 -18.15
CA ALA A 263 -7.02 -6.35 -19.47
C ALA A 263 -6.51 -5.03 -20.09
N ALA A 264 -5.75 -4.22 -19.33
CA ALA A 264 -5.13 -2.97 -19.78
C ALA A 264 -3.71 -3.21 -20.32
#